data_AF-A0A949NL33-F1
#
_entry.id   AF-A0A949NL33-F1
#
_cell.length_a   1.000
_cell.length_b   1.000
_cell.length_c   1.000
_cell.angle_alpha   90.00
_cell.angle_beta   90.00
_cell.angle_gamma   90.00
#
_symmetry.space_group_name_H-M   'P 1'
#
loop_
_entity.id
_entity.type
_entity.pdbx_description
1 polymer ?
#
loop_
_entity_poly.entity_id
_entity_poly.type
_entity_poly.pdbx_seq_one_letter_code
_entity_poly.pdbx_strand_id
1 'polypeptide(L)'
;MAENRTNVDQFQLRFPPGLREQIKEAAQKNARSMNAEIISRLEHSFGGERNLVDRVDLLERHVRELQGRPNEAPVERYNPFTGERKS
;
A
#
# COMPACT_ATOMS: atom_id res chain seq x y z
N MET A 1 29.70 15.32 -9.41
CA MET A 1 28.41 15.47 -10.12
C MET A 1 27.32 15.06 -9.15
N ALA A 2 26.57 16.02 -8.60
CA ALA A 2 25.54 15.73 -7.59
C ALA A 2 24.23 15.36 -8.31
N GLU A 3 23.76 14.15 -8.07
CA GLU A 3 22.55 13.59 -8.65
C GLU A 3 21.32 14.35 -8.13
N ASN A 4 20.61 15.01 -9.05
CA ASN A 4 19.47 15.85 -8.74
C ASN A 4 18.27 14.96 -8.36
N ARG A 5 18.06 14.74 -7.05
CA ARG A 5 16.94 13.98 -6.46
C ARG A 5 15.53 14.56 -6.74
N THR A 6 15.36 15.45 -7.71
CA THR A 6 14.19 16.33 -7.86
C THR A 6 13.56 16.27 -9.25
N ASN A 7 13.49 15.09 -9.87
CA ASN A 7 12.49 14.85 -10.91
C ASN A 7 11.32 14.10 -10.30
N VAL A 8 10.53 14.81 -9.49
CA VAL A 8 9.23 14.34 -9.04
C VAL A 8 8.19 15.00 -9.94
N ASP A 9 7.39 14.21 -10.65
CA ASP A 9 6.31 14.73 -11.48
C ASP A 9 5.31 15.49 -10.61
N GLN A 10 5.09 16.76 -10.94
CA GLN A 10 4.15 17.63 -10.22
C GLN A 10 2.92 17.87 -11.08
N PHE A 11 1.74 17.69 -10.49
CA PHE A 11 0.47 17.93 -11.15
C PHE A 11 -0.34 18.97 -10.41
N GLN A 12 -0.82 20.00 -11.12
CA GLN A 12 -1.70 21.02 -10.54
C GLN A 12 -3.15 20.51 -10.50
N LEU A 13 -3.69 20.36 -9.29
CA LEU A 13 -5.07 19.93 -9.07
C LEU A 13 -6.01 21.12 -8.91
N ARG A 14 -7.16 21.07 -9.59
CA ARG A 14 -8.29 21.98 -9.36
C ARG A 14 -9.28 21.27 -8.44
N PHE A 15 -9.37 21.71 -7.20
CA PHE A 15 -10.28 21.12 -6.22
C PHE A 15 -11.68 21.74 -6.33
N PRO A 16 -12.75 20.94 -6.25
CA PRO A 16 -14.09 21.46 -5.99
C PRO A 16 -14.15 22.14 -4.60
N PRO A 17 -15.16 22.99 -4.36
CA PRO A 17 -15.33 23.69 -3.09
C PRO A 17 -15.31 22.73 -1.89
N GLY A 18 -14.58 23.09 -0.84
CA GLY A 18 -14.51 22.32 0.42
C GLY A 18 -13.56 21.11 0.42
N LEU A 19 -13.24 20.51 -0.74
CA LEU A 19 -12.41 19.30 -0.78
C LEU A 19 -10.97 19.55 -0.27
N ARG A 20 -10.42 20.74 -0.53
CA ARG A 20 -9.10 21.12 -0.03
C ARG A 20 -9.05 21.14 1.49
N GLU A 21 -10.06 21.71 2.15
CA GLU A 21 -10.13 21.78 3.60
C GLU A 21 -10.31 20.39 4.21
N GLN A 22 -11.12 19.54 3.58
CA GLN A 22 -11.29 18.14 3.98
C GLN A 22 -9.96 17.35 3.94
N ILE A 23 -9.16 17.53 2.89
CA ILE A 23 -7.83 16.90 2.78
C ILE A 23 -6.89 17.43 3.86
N LYS A 24 -6.91 18.74 4.13
CA LYS A 24 -6.07 19.38 5.15
C LYS A 24 -6.37 18.84 6.56
N GLU A 25 -7.65 18.72 6.92
CA GLU A 25 -8.06 18.12 8.19
C GLU A 25 -7.62 16.66 8.32
N ALA A 26 -7.79 15.85 7.26
CA ALA A 26 -7.35 14.47 7.25
C ALA A 26 -5.83 14.34 7.40
N ALA A 27 -5.08 15.19 6.69
CA ALA A 27 -3.62 15.23 6.79
C ALA A 27 -3.16 15.57 8.22
N GLN A 28 -3.82 16.54 8.88
CA GLN A 28 -3.53 16.89 10.26
C GLN A 28 -3.83 15.74 11.24
N LYS A 29 -4.98 15.08 11.09
CA LYS A 29 -5.36 13.90 11.89
C LYS A 29 -4.37 12.74 11.74
N ASN A 30 -3.81 12.58 10.54
CA ASN A 30 -2.86 11.52 10.22
C ASN A 30 -1.38 11.92 10.43
N ALA A 31 -1.11 13.11 10.96
CA ALA A 31 0.24 13.67 11.11
C ALA A 31 1.08 13.66 9.81
N ARG A 32 0.44 13.96 8.68
CA ARG A 32 1.03 13.98 7.33
C ARG A 32 0.93 15.37 6.71
N SER A 33 1.79 15.66 5.73
CA SER A 33 1.57 16.81 4.86
C SER A 33 0.36 16.55 3.95
N MET A 34 -0.27 17.61 3.43
CA MET A 34 -1.38 17.46 2.48
C MET A 34 -0.99 16.62 1.27
N ASN A 35 0.23 16.80 0.74
CA ASN A 35 0.71 16.02 -0.39
C ASN A 35 0.84 14.54 -0.04
N ALA A 36 1.40 14.22 1.14
CA ALA A 36 1.52 12.84 1.60
C ALA A 36 0.16 12.17 1.84
N GLU A 37 -0.84 12.91 2.31
CA GLU A 37 -2.21 12.40 2.46
C GLU A 37 -2.88 12.15 1.10
N ILE A 38 -2.71 13.04 0.12
CA ILE A 38 -3.22 12.85 -1.25
C ILE A 38 -2.59 11.59 -1.87
N ILE A 39 -1.26 11.46 -1.80
CA ILE A 39 -0.55 10.29 -2.32
C ILE A 39 -1.04 9.03 -1.62
N SER A 40 -1.11 9.01 -0.28
CA SER A 40 -1.56 7.83 0.47
C SER A 40 -2.97 7.40 0.08
N ARG A 41 -3.88 8.33 -0.21
CA ARG A 41 -5.23 8.01 -0.68
C ARG A 41 -5.24 7.46 -2.09
N LEU A 42 -4.45 8.05 -3.00
CA LEU A 42 -4.29 7.57 -4.36
C LEU A 42 -3.68 6.16 -4.38
N GLU A 43 -2.62 5.94 -3.62
CA GLU A 43 -2.01 4.62 -3.44
C GLU A 43 -3.01 3.61 -2.88
N HIS A 44 -3.88 4.02 -1.96
CA HIS A 44 -4.92 3.15 -1.43
C HIS A 44 -6.01 2.82 -2.46
N SER A 45 -6.39 3.80 -3.29
CA SER A 45 -7.38 3.62 -4.37
C SER A 45 -6.84 2.79 -5.54
N PHE A 46 -5.56 2.97 -5.90
CA PHE A 46 -4.90 2.25 -7.00
C PHE A 46 -4.30 0.92 -6.58
N GLY A 47 -3.86 0.80 -5.33
CA GLY A 47 -3.39 -0.44 -4.70
C GLY A 47 -4.57 -1.35 -4.38
N GLY A 48 -5.47 -1.50 -5.36
CA GLY A 48 -6.74 -2.22 -5.30
C GLY A 48 -6.56 -3.46 -4.47
N GLU A 49 -7.26 -3.49 -3.33
CA GLU A 49 -7.14 -4.48 -2.28
C GLU A 49 -5.71 -4.99 -2.14
N ARG A 50 -4.86 -4.43 -1.27
CA ARG A 50 -3.69 -5.19 -0.78
C ARG A 50 -4.20 -6.58 -0.50
N ASN A 51 -3.87 -7.54 -1.37
CA ASN A 51 -4.73 -8.70 -1.51
C ASN A 51 -4.75 -9.33 -0.14
N LEU A 52 -5.95 -9.58 0.39
CA LEU A 52 -6.06 -10.14 1.73
C LEU A 52 -5.18 -11.38 1.85
N VAL A 53 -5.05 -12.12 0.74
CA VAL A 53 -4.10 -13.22 0.55
C VAL A 53 -2.65 -12.80 0.79
N ASP A 54 -2.13 -11.76 0.13
CA ASP A 54 -0.74 -11.29 0.31
C ASP A 54 -0.46 -10.87 1.77
N ARG A 55 -1.46 -10.25 2.43
CA ARG A 55 -1.34 -9.86 3.84
C ARG A 55 -1.36 -11.05 4.79
N VAL A 56 -2.21 -12.04 4.52
CA VAL A 56 -2.28 -13.29 5.29
C VAL A 56 -0.99 -14.08 5.11
N ASP A 57 -0.45 -14.16 3.90
CA ASP A 57 0.81 -14.85 3.62
C ASP A 57 2.02 -14.19 4.31
N LEU A 58 2.01 -12.86 4.43
CA LEU A 58 3.02 -12.12 5.20
C LEU A 58 2.92 -12.42 6.71
N LEU A 59 1.69 -12.40 7.24
CA LEU A 59 1.42 -12.69 8.66
C LEU A 59 1.77 -14.14 9.01
N GLU A 60 1.41 -15.10 8.16
CA GLU A 60 1.76 -16.50 8.34
C GLU A 60 3.27 -16.71 8.43
N ARG A 61 4.05 -16.03 7.58
CA ARG A 61 5.53 -16.09 7.64
C ARG A 61 6.06 -15.57 8.97
N HIS A 62 5.59 -14.41 9.43
CA HIS A 62 6.01 -13.83 10.71
C HIS A 62 5.64 -14.73 11.91
N VAL A 63 4.43 -15.33 11.89
CA VAL A 63 4.01 -16.26 12.96
C VAL A 63 4.88 -17.51 12.99
N ARG A 64 5.26 -18.07 11.82
CA ARG A 64 6.15 -19.24 11.75
C ARG A 64 7.55 -18.93 12.28
N GLU A 65 8.09 -17.75 11.96
CA GLU A 65 9.39 -17.28 12.47
C GLU A 65 9.38 -17.16 14.00
N LEU A 66 8.33 -16.56 14.58
CA LEU A 66 8.18 -16.46 16.04
C LEU A 66 8.02 -17.83 16.73
N GLN A 67 7.53 -18.83 16.01
CA GLN A 67 7.35 -20.19 16.51
C GLN A 67 8.60 -21.09 16.34
N GLY A 68 9.69 -20.58 15.74
CA GLY A 68 10.93 -21.33 15.54
C GLY A 68 10.80 -22.52 14.58
N ARG A 69 9.77 -22.52 13.72
CA ARG A 69 9.57 -23.55 12.70
C ARG A 69 10.39 -23.20 11.45
N PRO A 70 11.18 -24.13 10.88
CA PRO A 70 11.90 -23.88 9.64
C PRO A 70 10.92 -23.57 8.50
N ASN A 71 11.34 -22.69 7.59
CA ASN A 71 10.54 -22.24 6.46
C ASN A 71 10.40 -23.38 5.43
N GLU A 72 9.38 -24.23 5.59
CA GLU A 72 9.00 -25.19 4.56
C GLU A 72 8.48 -24.42 3.32
N ALA A 73 8.89 -24.86 2.13
CA ALA A 73 8.67 -24.17 0.86
C ALA A 73 7.21 -23.69 0.68
N PRO A 74 6.97 -22.62 -0.11
CA PRO A 74 5.63 -22.12 -0.35
C PRO A 74 4.70 -23.27 -0.74
N VAL A 75 3.70 -23.56 0.10
CA VAL A 75 2.62 -24.48 -0.26
C VAL A 75 1.94 -23.85 -1.46
N GLU A 76 2.01 -24.50 -2.62
CA GLU A 76 1.45 -24.01 -3.87
C GLU A 76 -0.06 -23.76 -3.68
N ARG A 77 -0.44 -22.49 -3.47
CA ARG A 77 -1.82 -22.16 -3.08
C ARG A 77 -2.67 -22.07 -4.33
N TYR A 78 -3.74 -22.86 -4.33
CA TYR A 78 -4.78 -22.85 -5.34
C TYR A 78 -5.71 -21.66 -5.11
N ASN A 79 -5.85 -20.79 -6.11
CA ASN A 79 -6.86 -19.73 -6.11
C ASN A 79 -8.20 -20.33 -6.60
N PRO A 80 -9.23 -20.48 -5.73
CA PRO A 80 -10.50 -21.09 -6.13
C PRO A 80 -11.36 -20.21 -7.05
N PHE A 81 -11.02 -18.93 -7.21
CA PHE A 81 -11.76 -18.00 -8.06
C PHE A 81 -11.20 -17.89 -9.48
N THR A 82 -9.89 -18.11 -9.66
CA THR A 82 -9.25 -18.07 -10.99
C THR A 82 -8.73 -19.44 -11.46
N GLY A 83 -8.69 -20.44 -10.57
CA GLY A 83 -8.11 -21.76 -10.84
C GLY A 83 -6.57 -21.77 -10.89
N GLU A 84 -5.92 -20.63 -10.68
CA GLU A 84 -4.47 -20.50 -10.80
C GLU A 84 -3.76 -21.03 -9.55
N ARG A 85 -2.69 -21.79 -9.75
CA ARG A 85 -1.73 -22.16 -8.71
C ARG A 85 -0.57 -21.18 -8.75
N LYS A 86 -0.33 -20.46 -7.65
CA LYS A 86 0.83 -19.58 -7.54
C LYS A 86 1.98 -20.32 -6.85
N SER A 87 3.12 -20.37 -7.54
CA SER A 87 4.41 -20.85 -7.03
C SER A 87 5.07 -19.84 -6.11
#